data_AF-A0A378TSM0-F1
#
_entry.id   AF-A0A378TSM0-F1
#
_cell.length_a   1.000
_cell.length_b   1.000
_cell.length_c   1.000
_cell.angle_alpha   90.00
_cell.angle_beta   90.00
_cell.angle_gamma   90.00
#
_symmetry.space_group_name_H-M   'P 1'
#
loop_
_entity.id
_entity.type
_entity.pdbx_description
1 polymer ?
#
loop_
_entity_poly.entity_id
_entity_poly.type
_entity_poly.pdbx_seq_one_letter_code
_entity_poly.pdbx_strand_id
1 'polypeptide(L)'
;MDWSGFFSSFFGVLGAIPILGFLEKFSLQERQAKNNILQEGYKIFFSSKMNAYMELVHLRYKYSIISLENQSRPDDFLDRLNLKKFSVIFQIKSHIQENRIYLSKDLVDIFDKWYSLIMPIYQEVDNVIYSEFDRISQEAECLDEKVCDLANIELADSFMEEISKNPKIEEYWNILLGKIDVDFIALKNKYDL
;
A
#
# COMPACT_ATOMS: atom_id res chain seq x y z
N MET A 1 17.08 25.14 63.56
CA MET A 1 15.87 25.71 62.94
C MET A 1 15.10 24.55 62.38
N ASP A 2 14.02 24.22 63.05
CA ASP A 2 13.20 23.03 62.83
C ASP A 2 12.08 23.38 61.85
N TRP A 3 12.08 22.76 60.67
CA TRP A 3 11.10 22.99 59.60
C TRP A 3 9.80 22.20 59.82
N SER A 4 9.63 21.58 61.00
CA SER A 4 8.43 20.85 61.43
C SER A 4 7.19 21.74 61.64
N GLY A 5 7.35 23.07 61.66
CA GLY A 5 6.28 24.03 61.91
C GLY A 5 5.54 24.60 60.69
N PHE A 6 5.98 24.33 59.45
CA PHE A 6 5.37 24.99 58.28
C PHE A 6 4.13 24.26 57.72
N PHE A 7 3.95 22.98 58.07
CA PHE A 7 2.83 22.16 57.56
C PHE A 7 1.73 21.90 58.59
N SER A 8 1.92 22.28 59.86
CA SER A 8 0.95 21.98 60.93
C SER A 8 -0.17 23.03 61.08
N SER A 9 -0.12 24.18 60.39
CA SER A 9 -1.17 25.22 60.52
C SER A 9 -2.15 25.32 59.37
N PHE A 10 -2.00 24.54 58.28
CA PHE A 10 -2.91 24.60 57.11
C PHE A 10 -3.87 23.42 56.98
N PHE A 11 -3.64 22.32 57.71
CA PHE A 11 -4.48 21.12 57.67
C PHE A 11 -5.35 20.95 58.92
N GLY A 12 -5.98 22.05 59.35
CA GLY A 12 -7.10 22.00 60.28
C GLY A 12 -8.33 21.37 59.62
N VAL A 13 -8.46 20.04 59.74
CA VAL A 13 -9.70 19.25 59.88
C VAL A 13 -10.81 19.35 58.79
N LEU A 14 -10.72 20.18 57.75
CA LEU A 14 -11.74 20.23 56.67
C LEU A 14 -11.20 20.10 55.23
N GLY A 15 -9.90 19.83 55.03
CA GLY A 15 -9.24 19.97 53.72
C GLY A 15 -8.82 18.69 52.99
N ALA A 16 -9.05 17.48 53.52
CA ALA A 16 -8.53 16.25 52.90
C ALA A 16 -9.44 15.66 51.78
N ILE A 17 -10.74 15.98 51.79
CA ILE A 17 -11.71 15.48 50.80
C ILE A 17 -11.55 16.15 49.42
N PRO A 18 -11.26 17.47 49.29
CA PRO A 18 -11.11 18.11 47.99
C PRO A 18 -9.90 17.60 47.21
N ILE A 19 -8.79 17.27 47.88
CA ILE A 19 -7.54 16.85 47.23
C ILE A 19 -7.67 15.43 46.65
N LEU A 20 -8.31 14.51 47.38
CA LEU A 20 -8.63 13.16 46.86
C LEU A 20 -9.61 13.22 45.69
N GLY A 21 -10.68 14.02 45.78
CA GLY A 21 -11.61 14.21 44.67
C GLY A 21 -11.00 14.94 43.47
N PHE A 22 -10.01 15.82 43.69
CA PHE A 22 -9.26 16.50 42.64
C PHE A 22 -8.27 15.56 41.94
N LEU A 23 -7.54 14.73 42.69
CA LEU A 23 -6.67 13.68 42.14
C LEU A 23 -7.46 12.60 41.40
N GLU A 24 -8.62 12.18 41.93
CA GLU A 24 -9.52 11.28 41.23
C GLU A 24 -10.03 11.90 39.93
N LYS A 25 -10.50 13.16 39.95
CA LYS A 25 -10.92 13.89 38.73
C LYS A 25 -9.80 14.05 37.72
N PHE A 26 -8.58 14.38 38.14
CA PHE A 26 -7.41 14.45 37.27
C PHE A 26 -7.09 13.09 36.66
N SER A 27 -7.10 12.02 37.46
CA SER A 27 -6.88 10.66 36.98
C SER A 27 -7.98 10.19 36.01
N LEU A 28 -9.21 10.66 36.19
CA LEU A 28 -10.35 10.36 35.33
C LEU A 28 -10.25 11.13 34.01
N GLN A 29 -9.85 12.40 34.06
CA GLN A 29 -9.55 13.22 32.88
C GLN A 29 -8.37 12.66 32.07
N GLU A 30 -7.29 12.23 32.73
CA GLU A 30 -6.16 11.58 32.06
C GLU A 30 -6.55 10.24 31.42
N ARG A 31 -7.38 9.43 32.10
CA ARG A 31 -7.93 8.19 31.51
C ARG A 31 -8.85 8.49 30.33
N GLN A 32 -9.70 9.50 30.42
CA GLN A 32 -10.56 9.93 29.31
C GLN A 32 -9.74 10.46 28.13
N ALA A 33 -8.71 11.28 28.39
CA ALA A 33 -7.81 11.77 27.34
C ALA A 33 -7.05 10.62 26.66
N LYS A 34 -6.51 9.67 27.43
CA LYS A 34 -5.87 8.45 26.89
C LYS A 34 -6.86 7.62 26.08
N ASN A 35 -8.08 7.42 26.57
CA ASN A 35 -9.12 6.68 25.85
C ASN A 35 -9.51 7.38 24.55
N ASN A 36 -9.64 8.70 24.54
CA ASN A 36 -9.94 9.48 23.34
C ASN A 36 -8.80 9.38 22.31
N ILE A 37 -7.54 9.46 22.75
CA ILE A 37 -6.37 9.27 21.88
C ILE A 37 -6.36 7.85 21.28
N LEU A 38 -6.65 6.83 22.09
CA LEU A 38 -6.73 5.44 21.63
C LEU A 38 -7.89 5.22 20.65
N GLN A 39 -9.05 5.82 20.89
CA GLN A 39 -10.21 5.74 20.00
C GLN A 39 -9.95 6.43 18.66
N GLU A 40 -9.39 7.64 18.68
CA GLU A 40 -9.06 8.38 17.46
C GLU A 40 -7.94 7.66 16.67
N GLY A 41 -6.92 7.17 17.36
CA GLY A 41 -5.86 6.37 16.75
C GLY A 41 -6.38 5.09 16.10
N TYR A 42 -7.31 4.38 16.77
CA TYR A 42 -7.97 3.20 16.19
C TYR A 42 -8.80 3.55 14.96
N LYS A 43 -9.55 4.67 14.99
CA LYS A 43 -10.37 5.13 13.87
C LYS A 43 -9.53 5.51 12.65
N ILE A 44 -8.41 6.20 12.86
CA ILE A 44 -7.45 6.53 11.79
C ILE A 44 -6.86 5.25 11.22
N PHE A 45 -6.35 4.35 12.07
CA PHE A 45 -5.78 3.08 11.62
C PHE A 45 -6.78 2.24 10.83
N PHE A 46 -8.02 2.16 11.31
CA PHE A 46 -9.09 1.45 10.61
C PHE A 46 -9.41 2.07 9.25
N SER A 47 -9.54 3.39 9.18
CA SER A 47 -9.78 4.12 7.92
C SER A 47 -8.64 3.89 6.92
N SER A 48 -7.38 4.01 7.35
CA SER A 48 -6.21 3.74 6.51
C SER A 48 -6.20 2.30 6.01
N LYS A 49 -6.56 1.34 6.86
CA LYS A 49 -6.68 -0.07 6.48
C LYS A 49 -7.77 -0.30 5.45
N MET A 50 -8.96 0.26 5.64
CA MET A 50 -10.04 0.17 4.65
C MET A 50 -9.63 0.78 3.31
N ASN A 51 -9.04 1.98 3.32
CA ASN A 51 -8.58 2.65 2.11
C ASN A 51 -7.51 1.83 1.38
N ALA A 52 -6.58 1.22 2.12
CA ALA A 52 -5.55 0.37 1.54
C ALA A 52 -6.15 -0.82 0.79
N TYR A 53 -7.16 -1.51 1.36
CA TYR A 53 -7.80 -2.63 0.66
C TYR A 53 -8.74 -2.19 -0.47
N MET A 54 -9.48 -1.09 -0.30
CA MET A 54 -10.37 -0.56 -1.34
C MET A 54 -9.61 -0.23 -2.62
N GLU A 55 -8.44 0.40 -2.50
CA GLU A 55 -7.60 0.72 -3.65
C GLU A 55 -7.04 -0.56 -4.30
N LEU A 56 -6.60 -1.54 -3.50
CA LEU A 56 -6.15 -2.84 -4.04
C LEU A 56 -7.24 -3.58 -4.82
N VAL A 57 -8.47 -3.58 -4.31
CA VAL A 57 -9.62 -4.19 -5.00
C VAL A 57 -9.92 -3.44 -6.29
N HIS A 58 -9.88 -2.10 -6.28
CA HIS A 58 -10.07 -1.28 -7.48
C HIS A 58 -9.02 -1.61 -8.55
N LEU A 59 -7.73 -1.63 -8.18
CA LEU A 59 -6.64 -1.94 -9.09
C LEU A 59 -6.72 -3.38 -9.62
N ARG A 60 -7.04 -4.36 -8.76
CA ARG A 60 -7.28 -5.75 -9.17
C ARG A 60 -8.43 -5.86 -10.17
N TYR A 61 -9.53 -5.15 -9.93
CA TYR A 61 -10.68 -5.13 -10.85
C TYR A 61 -10.29 -4.52 -12.20
N LYS A 62 -9.56 -3.39 -12.18
CA LYS A 62 -8.99 -2.75 -13.39
C LYS A 62 -8.10 -3.71 -14.18
N TYR A 63 -7.18 -4.43 -13.50
CA TYR A 63 -6.35 -5.45 -14.13
C TYR A 63 -7.17 -6.55 -14.81
N SER A 64 -8.26 -6.98 -14.16
CA SER A 64 -9.15 -8.03 -14.66
C SER A 64 -9.91 -7.58 -15.91
N ILE A 65 -10.43 -6.34 -15.93
CA ILE A 65 -11.07 -5.78 -17.13
C ILE A 65 -10.09 -5.75 -18.29
N ILE A 66 -8.88 -5.22 -18.11
CA ILE A 66 -7.86 -5.15 -19.16
C ILE A 66 -7.54 -6.56 -19.69
N SER A 67 -7.54 -7.58 -18.82
CA SER A 67 -7.29 -8.96 -19.22
C SER A 67 -8.45 -9.62 -19.96
N LEU A 68 -9.70 -9.19 -19.70
CA LEU A 68 -10.90 -9.65 -20.38
C LEU A 68 -11.16 -8.94 -21.72
N GLU A 69 -10.65 -7.72 -21.89
CA GLU A 69 -10.73 -6.93 -23.14
C GLU A 69 -9.96 -7.54 -24.33
N ASN A 70 -9.32 -8.71 -24.17
CA ASN A 70 -8.72 -9.55 -25.22
C ASN A 70 -9.69 -10.06 -26.31
N GLN A 71 -10.91 -9.52 -26.40
CA GLN A 71 -11.84 -9.84 -27.49
C GLN A 71 -11.51 -8.99 -28.72
N SER A 72 -11.09 -9.68 -29.78
CA SER A 72 -10.73 -9.22 -31.12
C SER A 72 -11.35 -7.86 -31.51
N ARG A 73 -10.54 -6.80 -31.44
CA ARG A 73 -10.85 -5.49 -31.99
C ARG A 73 -9.73 -5.07 -32.97
N PRO A 74 -10.04 -4.18 -33.93
CA PRO A 74 -9.16 -3.85 -35.03
C PRO A 74 -7.78 -3.37 -34.54
N ASP A 75 -6.77 -3.66 -35.35
CA ASP A 75 -5.34 -3.77 -35.01
C ASP A 75 -4.75 -2.61 -34.17
N ASP A 76 -5.30 -1.40 -34.21
CA ASP A 76 -4.79 -0.24 -33.45
C ASP A 76 -5.10 -0.27 -31.94
N PHE A 77 -5.97 -1.16 -31.46
CA PHE A 77 -6.35 -1.23 -30.02
C PHE A 77 -5.52 -2.23 -29.21
N LEU A 78 -4.81 -3.14 -29.88
CA LEU A 78 -3.93 -4.13 -29.25
C LEU A 78 -2.59 -3.51 -28.82
N ASP A 79 -2.16 -2.41 -29.46
CA ASP A 79 -0.81 -1.81 -29.34
C ASP A 79 -0.42 -1.26 -27.96
N ARG A 80 -1.32 -1.25 -26.97
CA ARG A 80 -0.99 -0.77 -25.60
C ARG A 80 -1.56 -1.62 -24.47
N LEU A 81 -2.01 -2.84 -24.76
CA LEU A 81 -2.61 -3.70 -23.74
C LEU A 81 -1.59 -4.13 -22.67
N ASN A 82 -0.39 -4.52 -23.10
CA ASN A 82 0.71 -4.84 -22.19
C ASN A 82 1.13 -3.62 -21.38
N LEU A 83 1.22 -2.43 -22.00
CA LEU A 83 1.48 -1.18 -21.29
C LEU A 83 0.45 -0.90 -20.18
N LYS A 84 -0.83 -1.11 -20.45
CA LYS A 84 -1.89 -0.97 -19.44
C LYS A 84 -1.76 -2.02 -18.32
N LYS A 85 -1.51 -3.29 -18.66
CA LYS A 85 -1.31 -4.37 -17.67
C LYS A 85 -0.10 -4.08 -16.79
N PHE A 86 1.03 -3.78 -17.42
CA PHE A 86 2.28 -3.37 -16.78
C PHE A 86 2.03 -2.22 -15.80
N SER A 87 1.40 -1.13 -16.26
CA SER A 87 1.08 0.01 -15.40
C SER A 87 0.27 -0.38 -14.16
N VAL A 88 -0.75 -1.23 -14.31
CA VAL A 88 -1.57 -1.67 -13.16
C VAL A 88 -0.80 -2.62 -12.24
N ILE A 89 0.04 -3.50 -12.76
CA ILE A 89 0.94 -4.36 -11.95
C ILE A 89 1.82 -3.48 -11.06
N PHE A 90 2.42 -2.42 -11.62
CA PHE A 90 3.26 -1.49 -10.86
C PHE A 90 2.47 -0.64 -9.86
N GLN A 91 1.22 -0.25 -10.19
CA GLN A 91 0.32 0.41 -9.23
C GLN A 91 0.03 -0.49 -8.02
N ILE A 92 -0.29 -1.76 -8.26
CA ILE A 92 -0.52 -2.74 -7.19
C ILE A 92 0.75 -2.92 -6.35
N LYS A 93 1.90 -3.09 -7.00
CA LYS A 93 3.21 -3.23 -6.34
C LYS A 93 3.50 -2.05 -5.40
N SER A 94 3.45 -0.83 -5.91
CA SER A 94 3.76 0.38 -5.13
C SER A 94 2.78 0.54 -3.97
N HIS A 95 1.48 0.34 -4.21
CA HIS A 95 0.47 0.45 -3.18
C HIS A 95 0.65 -0.58 -2.05
N ILE A 96 1.02 -1.82 -2.37
CA ILE A 96 1.36 -2.82 -1.34
C ILE A 96 2.59 -2.38 -0.55
N GLN A 97 3.65 -1.89 -1.19
CA GLN A 97 4.88 -1.44 -0.54
C GLN A 97 4.65 -0.28 0.44
N GLU A 98 3.81 0.69 0.05
CA GLU A 98 3.49 1.86 0.86
C GLU A 98 2.55 1.54 2.04
N ASN A 99 1.71 0.50 1.89
CA ASN A 99 0.66 0.19 2.86
C ASN A 99 0.89 -1.11 3.65
N ARG A 100 2.10 -1.69 3.63
CA ARG A 100 2.42 -2.98 4.26
C ARG A 100 1.90 -3.13 5.69
N ILE A 101 1.95 -2.07 6.49
CA ILE A 101 1.52 -2.07 7.90
C ILE A 101 0.01 -2.27 8.08
N TYR A 102 -0.79 -1.99 7.06
CA TYR A 102 -2.25 -2.10 7.08
C TYR A 102 -2.75 -3.42 6.48
N LEU A 103 -1.90 -4.10 5.70
CA LEU A 103 -2.22 -5.32 4.98
C LEU A 103 -2.05 -6.56 5.86
N SER A 104 -2.65 -7.68 5.44
CA SER A 104 -2.49 -8.94 6.16
C SER A 104 -1.07 -9.46 5.96
N LYS A 105 -0.55 -10.19 6.96
CA LYS A 105 0.76 -10.83 6.84
C LYS A 105 0.82 -11.77 5.64
N ASP A 106 -0.22 -12.59 5.46
CA ASP A 106 -0.28 -13.55 4.35
C ASP A 106 -0.20 -12.87 2.99
N LEU A 107 -0.93 -11.75 2.79
CA LEU A 107 -0.88 -10.99 1.53
C LEU A 107 0.52 -10.44 1.28
N VAL A 108 1.16 -9.91 2.31
CA VAL A 108 2.53 -9.38 2.24
C VAL A 108 3.54 -10.50 1.95
N ASP A 109 3.41 -11.66 2.59
CA ASP A 109 4.29 -12.81 2.36
C ASP A 109 4.15 -13.37 0.93
N ILE A 110 2.93 -13.37 0.36
CA ILE A 110 2.69 -13.72 -1.05
C ILE A 110 3.30 -12.67 -1.98
N PHE A 111 3.11 -11.39 -1.67
CA PHE A 111 3.70 -10.30 -2.44
C PHE A 111 5.22 -10.38 -2.46
N ASP A 112 5.87 -10.63 -1.33
CA ASP A 112 7.34 -10.72 -1.25
C ASP A 112 7.88 -11.87 -2.10
N LYS A 113 7.18 -13.02 -2.12
CA LYS A 113 7.52 -14.14 -3.01
C LYS A 113 7.39 -13.75 -4.48
N TRP A 114 6.25 -13.18 -4.88
CA TRP A 114 6.05 -12.70 -6.24
C TRP A 114 7.10 -11.65 -6.64
N TYR A 115 7.35 -10.67 -5.78
CA TYR A 115 8.28 -9.57 -6.02
C TYR A 115 9.73 -10.07 -6.15
N SER A 116 10.13 -11.06 -5.37
CA SER A 116 11.46 -11.69 -5.49
C SER A 116 11.69 -12.36 -6.84
N LEU A 117 10.64 -12.81 -7.52
CA LEU A 117 10.71 -13.42 -8.84
C LEU A 117 10.71 -12.37 -9.96
N ILE A 118 9.93 -11.29 -9.82
CA ILE A 118 9.79 -10.29 -10.88
C ILE A 118 10.84 -9.19 -10.86
N MET A 119 11.43 -8.88 -9.70
CA MET A 119 12.38 -7.77 -9.58
C MET A 119 13.64 -7.97 -10.45
N PRO A 120 14.27 -9.17 -10.51
CA PRO A 120 15.39 -9.40 -11.40
C PRO A 120 15.03 -9.19 -12.87
N ILE A 121 13.87 -9.68 -13.30
CA ILE A 121 13.36 -9.52 -14.67
C ILE A 121 13.15 -8.05 -14.99
N TYR A 122 12.48 -7.31 -14.10
CA TYR A 122 12.28 -5.88 -14.29
C TYR A 122 13.61 -5.15 -14.46
N GLN A 123 14.57 -5.38 -13.56
CA GLN A 123 15.89 -4.73 -13.65
C GLN A 123 16.63 -5.09 -14.93
N GLU A 124 16.59 -6.34 -15.36
CA GLU A 124 17.25 -6.78 -16.60
C GLU A 124 16.62 -6.11 -17.82
N VAL A 125 15.29 -6.17 -17.96
CA VAL A 125 14.58 -5.57 -19.09
C VAL A 125 14.73 -4.04 -19.10
N ASP A 126 14.59 -3.40 -17.95
CA ASP A 126 14.76 -1.95 -17.79
C ASP A 126 16.18 -1.52 -18.20
N ASN A 127 17.22 -2.21 -17.72
CA ASN A 127 18.60 -1.93 -18.09
C ASN A 127 18.85 -2.10 -19.59
N VAL A 128 18.37 -3.20 -20.20
CA VAL A 128 18.55 -3.45 -21.64
C VAL A 128 17.88 -2.33 -22.45
N ILE A 129 16.63 -2.03 -22.15
CA ILE A 129 15.85 -1.06 -22.91
C ILE A 129 16.42 0.34 -22.72
N TYR A 130 16.66 0.79 -21.50
CA TYR A 130 17.23 2.12 -21.28
C TYR A 130 18.65 2.26 -21.84
N SER A 131 19.48 1.21 -21.82
CA SER A 131 20.80 1.26 -22.47
C SER A 131 20.70 1.44 -23.99
N GLU A 132 19.70 0.82 -24.61
CA GLU A 132 19.48 0.92 -26.05
C GLU A 132 18.84 2.27 -26.43
N PHE A 133 17.96 2.79 -25.58
CA PHE A 133 17.43 4.14 -25.71
C PHE A 133 18.48 5.22 -25.50
N ASP A 134 19.39 5.06 -24.53
CA ASP A 134 20.53 5.97 -24.33
C ASP A 134 21.47 5.96 -25.54
N ARG A 135 21.68 4.79 -26.17
CA ARG A 135 22.44 4.69 -27.42
C ARG A 135 21.76 5.46 -28.56
N ILE A 136 20.47 5.21 -28.78
CA ILE A 136 19.68 5.91 -29.81
C ILE A 136 19.62 7.41 -29.53
N SER A 137 19.49 7.80 -28.27
CA SER A 137 19.50 9.19 -27.78
C SER A 137 20.78 9.93 -28.16
N GLN A 138 21.92 9.28 -27.99
CA GLN A 138 23.22 9.86 -28.31
C GLN A 138 23.47 9.91 -29.82
N GLU A 139 22.85 9.02 -30.59
CA GLU A 139 22.95 8.95 -32.06
C GLU A 139 21.95 9.88 -32.77
N ALA A 140 20.85 10.26 -32.12
CA ALA A 140 19.79 11.11 -32.69
C ALA A 140 19.97 12.60 -32.34
N GLU A 141 20.05 13.48 -33.35
CA GLU A 141 20.20 14.93 -33.17
C GLU A 141 19.01 15.61 -32.46
N CYS A 142 17.85 14.96 -32.36
CA CYS A 142 16.68 15.42 -31.62
C CYS A 142 15.80 14.23 -31.21
N LEU A 143 15.56 14.05 -29.91
CA LEU A 143 14.58 13.11 -29.39
C LEU A 143 13.25 13.82 -29.16
N ASP A 144 12.23 13.44 -29.94
CA ASP A 144 10.86 13.89 -29.74
C ASP A 144 10.21 13.12 -28.57
N GLU A 145 9.19 13.72 -27.94
CA GLU A 145 8.44 13.17 -26.79
C GLU A 145 7.86 11.77 -27.09
N LYS A 146 7.64 11.47 -28.37
CA LYS A 146 7.21 10.17 -28.91
C LYS A 146 8.22 9.03 -28.70
N VAL A 147 9.51 9.32 -28.52
CA VAL A 147 10.54 8.27 -28.35
C VAL A 147 10.49 7.70 -26.93
N CYS A 148 10.21 8.53 -25.92
CA CYS A 148 10.00 8.08 -24.54
C CYS A 148 8.75 7.20 -24.41
N ASP A 149 7.69 7.52 -25.16
CA ASP A 149 6.48 6.68 -25.22
C ASP A 149 6.77 5.28 -25.80
N LEU A 150 7.64 5.21 -26.82
CA LEU A 150 8.04 3.94 -27.42
C LEU A 150 8.86 3.09 -26.44
N ALA A 151 9.76 3.69 -25.67
CA ALA A 151 10.53 2.99 -24.63
C ALA A 151 9.65 2.30 -23.60
N ASN A 152 8.60 3.00 -23.16
CA ASN A 152 7.66 2.46 -22.19
C ASN A 152 6.83 1.30 -22.78
N ILE A 153 6.49 1.37 -24.07
CA ILE A 153 5.78 0.29 -24.78
C ILE A 153 6.68 -0.95 -24.86
N GLU A 154 7.90 -0.80 -25.36
CA GLU A 154 8.87 -1.90 -25.49
C GLU A 154 9.21 -2.52 -24.13
N LEU A 155 9.31 -1.71 -23.07
CA LEU A 155 9.51 -2.17 -21.69
C LEU A 155 8.34 -3.01 -21.21
N ALA A 156 7.12 -2.54 -21.45
CA ALA A 156 5.94 -3.29 -21.08
C ALA A 156 5.83 -4.60 -21.86
N ASP A 157 6.09 -4.60 -23.17
CA ASP A 157 6.02 -5.80 -24.00
C ASP A 157 7.05 -6.84 -23.59
N SER A 158 8.32 -6.42 -23.47
CA SER A 158 9.41 -7.31 -23.06
C SER A 158 9.20 -7.88 -21.66
N PHE A 159 8.76 -7.05 -20.71
CA PHE A 159 8.46 -7.49 -19.35
C PHE A 159 7.31 -8.51 -19.32
N MET A 160 6.23 -8.25 -20.05
CA MET A 160 5.07 -9.14 -20.09
C MET A 160 5.41 -10.46 -20.79
N GLU A 161 6.28 -10.43 -21.81
CA GLU A 161 6.79 -11.64 -22.47
C GLU A 161 7.59 -12.50 -21.48
N GLU A 162 8.52 -11.92 -20.73
CA GLU A 162 9.32 -12.65 -19.74
C GLU A 162 8.48 -13.22 -18.59
N ILE A 163 7.46 -12.50 -18.12
CA ILE A 163 6.49 -13.06 -17.16
C ILE A 163 5.77 -14.28 -17.75
N SER A 164 5.33 -14.20 -19.02
CA SER A 164 4.59 -15.29 -19.66
C SER A 164 5.42 -16.58 -19.84
N LYS A 165 6.75 -16.45 -19.91
CA LYS A 165 7.68 -17.58 -19.97
C LYS A 165 7.85 -18.29 -18.61
N ASN A 166 7.46 -17.65 -17.50
CA ASN A 166 7.66 -18.17 -16.15
C ASN A 166 6.32 -18.44 -15.44
N PRO A 167 5.78 -19.68 -15.52
CA PRO A 167 4.45 -20.00 -14.99
C PRO A 167 4.34 -19.81 -13.46
N LYS A 168 5.46 -19.86 -12.72
CA LYS A 168 5.46 -19.59 -11.27
C LYS A 168 5.14 -18.13 -10.97
N ILE A 169 5.58 -17.20 -11.80
CA ILE A 169 5.28 -15.77 -11.62
C ILE A 169 3.79 -15.55 -11.78
N GLU A 170 3.19 -16.13 -12.83
CA GLU A 170 1.76 -16.06 -13.07
C GLU A 170 0.94 -16.73 -11.96
N GLU A 171 1.38 -17.89 -11.46
CA GLU A 171 0.77 -18.57 -10.32
C GLU A 171 0.75 -17.67 -9.08
N TYR A 172 1.90 -17.13 -8.66
CA TYR A 172 1.96 -16.24 -7.50
C TYR A 172 1.18 -14.94 -7.71
N TRP A 173 1.15 -14.40 -8.92
CA TRP A 173 0.35 -13.23 -9.27
C TRP A 173 -1.16 -13.51 -9.08
N ASN A 174 -1.64 -14.64 -9.59
CA ASN A 174 -3.04 -15.03 -9.44
C ASN A 174 -3.41 -15.29 -7.97
N ILE A 175 -2.49 -15.91 -7.20
CA ILE A 175 -2.67 -16.09 -5.75
C ILE A 175 -2.73 -14.73 -5.04
N LEU A 176 -1.86 -13.78 -5.40
CA LEU A 176 -1.86 -12.43 -4.84
C LEU A 176 -3.19 -11.73 -5.10
N LEU A 177 -3.67 -11.73 -6.35
CA LEU A 177 -4.95 -11.13 -6.72
C LEU A 177 -6.13 -11.79 -5.99
N GLY A 178 -6.14 -13.12 -5.87
CA GLY A 178 -7.16 -13.84 -5.11
C GLY A 178 -7.13 -13.51 -3.61
N LYS A 179 -5.94 -13.32 -3.03
CA LYS A 179 -5.78 -12.96 -1.63
C LYS A 179 -6.28 -11.55 -1.31
N ILE A 180 -6.14 -10.60 -2.24
CA ILE A 180 -6.74 -9.26 -2.12
C ILE A 180 -8.27 -9.37 -1.90
N ASP A 181 -8.95 -10.18 -2.70
CA ASP A 181 -10.41 -10.36 -2.60
C ASP A 181 -10.79 -11.03 -1.27
N VAL A 182 -10.08 -12.11 -0.90
CA VAL A 182 -10.33 -12.85 0.34
C VAL A 182 -10.16 -11.95 1.57
N ASP A 183 -9.08 -11.18 1.62
CA ASP A 183 -8.81 -10.31 2.76
C ASP A 183 -9.80 -9.15 2.84
N PHE A 184 -10.20 -8.58 1.70
CA PHE A 184 -11.23 -7.54 1.67
C PHE A 184 -12.59 -8.06 2.14
N ILE A 185 -13.02 -9.24 1.70
CA ILE A 185 -14.26 -9.87 2.17
C ILE A 185 -14.20 -10.16 3.67
N ALA A 186 -13.07 -10.69 4.16
CA ALA A 186 -12.87 -10.94 5.58
C ALA A 186 -12.93 -9.63 6.40
N LEU A 187 -12.38 -8.54 5.86
CA LEU A 187 -12.45 -7.22 6.46
C LEU A 187 -13.90 -6.71 6.51
N LYS A 188 -14.61 -6.77 5.39
CA LYS A 188 -16.02 -6.38 5.30
C LYS A 188 -16.88 -7.13 6.32
N ASN A 189 -16.74 -8.45 6.39
CA ASN A 189 -17.48 -9.30 7.33
C ASN A 189 -17.14 -9.01 8.79
N LYS A 190 -15.86 -8.74 9.10
CA LYS A 190 -15.42 -8.45 10.47
C LYS A 190 -16.04 -7.15 11.01
N TYR A 191 -16.32 -6.19 10.14
CA TYR A 191 -16.79 -4.86 10.51
C TYR A 191 -18.26 -4.60 10.15
N ASP A 192 -18.98 -5.63 9.70
CA ASP A 192 -20.41 -5.58 9.34
C ASP A 192 -20.73 -4.45 8.33
N LEU A 193 -19.89 -4.37 7.27
CA LEU A 193 -19.98 -3.39 6.17
C LEU A 193 -20.69 -3.96 4.94
#